data_AF-A0A1G8U1I5-F1
#
_entry.id   AF-A0A1G8U1I5-F1
#
_cell.length_a   1.000
_cell.length_b   1.000
_cell.length_c   1.000
_cell.angle_alpha   90.00
_cell.angle_beta   90.00
_cell.angle_gamma   90.00
#
_symmetry.space_group_name_H-M   'P 1'
#
loop_
_entity.id
_entity.type
_entity.pdbx_description
1 polymer ?
#
loop_
_entity_poly.entity_id
_entity_poly.type
_entity_poly.pdbx_seq_one_letter_code
_entity_poly.pdbx_strand_id
1 'polypeptide(L)'
;MRAAPGRTVHSPFTRATGGHSPYMHTNPDPDPYRTPGLEPGGGVPPGETPPAEGSTPGAGPRETHNPPRGWAKAPLVAIMIVVALFVVGLLAFAVELHR
;
A
#
# COMPACT_ATOMS: atom_id res chain seq x y z
N MET A 1 28.93 13.60 -60.06
CA MET A 1 27.91 12.53 -60.02
C MET A 1 27.37 12.44 -58.60
N ARG A 2 26.04 12.47 -58.47
CA ARG A 2 25.24 12.65 -57.23
C ARG A 2 25.14 11.35 -56.42
N ALA A 3 25.22 11.44 -55.08
CA ALA A 3 24.74 10.43 -54.14
C ALA A 3 24.17 11.12 -52.87
N ALA A 4 23.26 10.44 -52.19
CA ALA A 4 22.10 10.91 -51.43
C ALA A 4 22.33 11.51 -50.01
N PRO A 5 21.32 12.23 -49.42
CA PRO A 5 21.43 12.90 -48.12
C PRO A 5 21.20 11.97 -46.92
N GLY A 6 22.17 11.94 -46.00
CA GLY A 6 22.04 11.29 -44.70
C GLY A 6 21.36 12.21 -43.67
N ARG A 7 20.15 11.82 -43.28
CA ARG A 7 19.34 12.42 -42.21
C ARG A 7 20.00 12.16 -40.85
N THR A 8 20.64 13.15 -40.23
CA THR A 8 21.07 13.07 -38.83
C THR A 8 19.97 13.63 -37.92
N VAL A 9 19.29 12.72 -37.24
CA VAL A 9 18.23 13.00 -36.28
C VAL A 9 18.86 13.47 -34.97
N HIS A 10 18.29 14.55 -34.42
CA HIS A 10 18.58 15.12 -33.11
C HIS A 10 18.41 14.09 -31.97
N SER A 11 19.27 14.17 -30.95
CA SER A 11 18.90 13.81 -29.56
C SER A 11 19.80 14.56 -28.56
N PRO A 12 19.37 15.71 -28.03
CA PRO A 12 20.03 16.34 -26.89
C PRO A 12 19.48 15.71 -25.60
N PHE A 13 20.05 14.58 -25.16
CA PHE A 13 19.78 14.05 -23.82
C PHE A 13 20.95 14.41 -22.89
N THR A 14 20.96 15.64 -22.40
CA THR A 14 21.76 16.03 -21.24
C THR A 14 20.97 17.02 -20.39
N ARG A 15 20.35 16.53 -19.31
CA ARG A 15 20.14 17.29 -18.06
C ARG A 15 19.68 16.35 -16.94
N ALA A 16 20.62 15.66 -16.29
CA ALA A 16 20.38 15.10 -14.97
C ALA A 16 20.58 16.21 -13.92
N THR A 17 19.63 17.13 -13.82
CA THR A 17 19.51 18.00 -12.65
C THR A 17 19.11 17.14 -11.46
N GLY A 18 19.99 17.08 -10.45
CA GLY A 18 19.73 16.43 -9.18
C GLY A 18 18.51 17.03 -8.50
N GLY A 19 17.42 16.27 -8.50
CA GLY A 19 16.25 16.52 -7.65
C GLY A 19 16.41 15.71 -6.38
N HIS A 20 16.68 16.39 -5.26
CA HIS A 20 16.49 15.82 -3.93
C HIS A 20 14.99 15.61 -3.72
N SER A 21 14.54 14.35 -3.79
CA SER A 21 13.19 13.96 -3.40
C SER A 21 13.19 13.60 -1.90
N PRO A 22 12.33 14.20 -1.06
CA PRO A 22 12.21 13.84 0.37
C PRO A 22 11.58 12.45 0.60
N TYR A 23 11.32 11.71 -0.49
CA TYR A 23 10.85 10.34 -0.46
C TYR A 23 11.97 9.46 -1.00
N MET A 24 12.81 8.95 -0.09
CA MET A 24 13.68 7.83 -0.38
C MET A 24 12.78 6.64 -0.71
N HIS A 25 12.52 6.42 -1.99
CA HIS A 25 11.93 5.18 -2.47
C HIS A 25 13.01 4.11 -2.29
N THR A 26 13.04 3.48 -1.12
CA THR A 26 13.86 2.29 -0.93
C THR A 26 13.32 1.25 -1.89
N ASN A 27 14.02 1.02 -3.00
CA ASN A 27 13.69 -0.04 -3.91
C ASN A 27 13.70 -1.36 -3.12
N PRO A 28 12.55 -2.07 -2.98
CA PRO A 28 12.52 -3.33 -2.25
C PRO A 28 13.17 -4.46 -3.05
N ASP A 29 13.46 -4.25 -4.34
CA ASP A 29 14.05 -5.28 -5.18
C ASP A 29 15.48 -5.60 -4.71
N PRO A 30 15.79 -6.89 -4.51
CA PRO A 30 17.12 -7.31 -4.16
C PRO A 30 18.05 -7.13 -5.38
N ASP A 31 19.30 -6.77 -5.13
CA ASP A 31 20.23 -6.41 -6.20
C ASP A 31 20.66 -7.67 -6.98
N PRO A 32 20.53 -7.67 -8.32
CA PRO A 32 20.80 -8.84 -9.15
C PRO A 32 22.25 -9.32 -9.12
N TYR A 33 23.21 -8.48 -8.72
CA TYR A 33 24.63 -8.87 -8.61
C TYR A 33 24.97 -9.55 -7.28
N ARG A 34 24.03 -9.56 -6.33
CA ARG A 34 24.21 -10.10 -4.98
C ARG A 34 23.07 -11.03 -4.55
N THR A 35 22.19 -11.38 -5.49
CA THR A 35 21.02 -12.21 -5.24
C THR A 35 20.95 -13.33 -6.27
N PRO A 36 21.22 -14.59 -5.87
CA PRO A 36 21.16 -15.73 -6.78
C PRO A 36 19.78 -15.89 -7.41
N GLY A 37 19.74 -16.22 -8.70
CA GLY A 37 18.49 -16.46 -9.44
C GLY A 37 17.87 -15.20 -10.06
N LEU A 38 18.49 -14.03 -9.90
CA LEU A 38 18.16 -12.79 -10.63
C LEU A 38 19.11 -12.49 -11.79
N GLU A 39 20.14 -13.31 -12.00
CA GLU A 39 20.98 -13.26 -13.19
C GLU A 39 20.15 -13.61 -14.45
N PRO A 40 20.53 -13.09 -15.64
CA PRO A 40 19.87 -13.44 -16.90
C PRO A 40 19.89 -14.96 -17.12
N GLY A 41 18.78 -15.64 -16.83
CA GLY A 41 18.71 -17.11 -16.78
C GLY A 41 17.83 -17.66 -15.65
N GLY A 42 17.56 -16.88 -14.60
CA GLY A 42 16.41 -17.07 -13.70
C GLY A 42 16.32 -18.42 -13.00
N GLY A 43 17.41 -18.92 -12.43
CA GLY A 43 17.42 -20.22 -11.75
C GLY A 43 18.32 -20.22 -10.51
N VAL A 44 17.86 -20.89 -9.45
CA VAL A 44 18.66 -21.24 -8.28
C VAL A 44 18.92 -22.76 -8.27
N PRO A 45 20.08 -23.24 -7.78
CA PRO A 45 20.33 -24.67 -7.64
C PRO A 45 19.27 -25.38 -6.80
N PRO A 46 18.97 -26.67 -7.05
CA PRO A 46 18.07 -27.45 -6.20
C PRO A 46 18.54 -27.45 -4.74
N GLY A 47 17.70 -26.97 -3.82
CA GLY A 47 18.00 -26.84 -2.40
C GLY A 47 18.25 -25.40 -1.93
N GLU A 48 18.47 -24.46 -2.83
CA GLU A 48 18.48 -23.03 -2.52
C GLU A 48 17.06 -22.46 -2.58
N THR A 49 16.74 -21.47 -1.73
CA THR A 49 15.44 -20.80 -1.78
C THR A 49 15.44 -19.79 -2.92
N PRO A 50 14.47 -19.81 -3.86
CA PRO A 50 14.34 -18.79 -4.90
C PRO A 50 14.30 -17.37 -4.32
N PRO A 51 14.78 -16.34 -5.05
CA PRO A 51 14.77 -14.97 -4.58
C PRO A 51 13.33 -14.50 -4.28
N ALA A 52 13.17 -13.67 -3.25
CA ALA A 52 11.88 -13.12 -2.89
C ALA A 52 11.32 -12.30 -4.07
N GLU A 53 10.12 -12.66 -4.51
CA GLU A 53 9.38 -11.90 -5.51
C GLU A 53 9.08 -10.50 -4.95
N GLY A 54 9.51 -9.45 -5.65
CA GLY A 54 9.25 -8.08 -5.23
C GLY A 54 7.75 -7.83 -5.07
N SER A 55 7.31 -7.46 -3.87
CA SER A 55 5.94 -6.97 -3.66
C SER A 55 5.77 -5.65 -4.41
N THR A 56 4.64 -5.46 -5.09
CA THR A 56 4.32 -4.21 -5.81
C THR A 56 4.41 -3.01 -4.85
N PRO A 57 5.39 -2.10 -5.01
CA PRO A 57 5.51 -0.93 -4.16
C PRO A 57 4.29 -0.03 -4.37
N GLY A 58 3.63 0.38 -3.29
CA GLY A 58 2.41 1.17 -3.36
C GLY A 58 1.12 0.37 -3.58
N ALA A 59 1.12 -0.95 -3.38
CA ALA A 59 -0.10 -1.77 -3.39
C ALA A 59 -1.00 -1.58 -2.15
N GLY A 60 -0.59 -0.76 -1.19
CA GLY A 60 -1.44 -0.35 -0.08
C GLY A 60 -2.56 0.58 -0.57
N PRO A 61 -3.77 0.52 0.03
CA PRO A 61 -4.80 1.54 -0.21
C PRO A 61 -4.20 2.93 -0.05
N ARG A 62 -4.53 3.87 -0.96
CA ARG A 62 -4.22 5.28 -0.72
C ARG A 62 -5.02 5.69 0.51
N GLU A 63 -4.31 5.96 1.60
CA GLU A 63 -4.89 6.39 2.87
C GLU A 63 -5.35 7.86 2.77
N THR A 64 -6.24 8.14 1.82
CA THR A 64 -6.84 9.46 1.58
C THR A 64 -8.08 9.67 2.47
N HIS A 65 -8.69 8.58 2.95
CA HIS A 65 -10.00 8.60 3.60
C HIS A 65 -9.99 7.93 4.99
N ASN A 66 -9.05 8.31 5.84
CA ASN A 66 -9.09 7.98 7.26
C ASN A 66 -9.51 9.22 8.07
N PRO A 67 -10.82 9.47 8.29
CA PRO A 67 -11.27 10.64 9.02
C PRO A 67 -10.74 10.57 10.47
N PRO A 68 -9.87 11.51 10.89
CA PRO A 68 -8.97 11.31 12.04
C PRO A 68 -9.62 11.29 13.43
N ARG A 69 -10.94 11.53 13.57
CA ARG A 69 -11.56 11.65 14.90
C ARG A 69 -13.09 11.60 15.00
N GLY A 70 -13.82 11.83 13.90
CA GLY A 70 -15.25 12.18 14.00
C GLY A 70 -16.22 11.01 14.06
N TRP A 71 -15.92 9.90 13.37
CA TRP A 71 -16.92 8.87 13.10
C TRP A 71 -17.10 7.84 14.21
N ALA A 72 -16.13 7.66 15.12
CA ALA A 72 -16.23 6.65 16.17
C ALA A 72 -17.32 6.93 17.21
N LYS A 73 -17.64 8.21 17.45
CA LYS A 73 -18.61 8.59 18.49
C LYS A 73 -20.06 8.27 18.09
N ALA A 74 -20.42 8.39 16.82
CA ALA A 74 -21.79 8.20 16.38
C ALA A 74 -22.29 6.75 16.57
N PRO A 75 -21.57 5.70 16.13
CA PRO A 75 -21.92 4.32 16.42
C PRO A 75 -21.91 4.01 17.92
N LEU A 76 -20.94 4.55 18.67
CA LEU A 76 -20.87 4.34 20.12
C LEU A 76 -22.12 4.88 20.83
N VAL A 77 -22.54 6.10 20.51
CA VAL A 77 -23.76 6.70 21.09
C VAL A 77 -25.00 5.90 20.71
N ALA A 78 -25.11 5.45 19.45
CA ALA A 78 -26.24 4.62 19.01
C ALA A 78 -26.32 3.31 19.81
N ILE A 79 -25.19 2.63 20.02
CA ILE A 79 -25.13 1.40 20.84
C ILE A 79 -25.56 1.69 22.27
N MET A 80 -25.07 2.79 22.88
CA MET A 80 -25.43 3.16 24.25
C MET A 80 -26.94 3.41 24.42
N ILE A 81 -27.59 4.01 23.43
CA ILE A 81 -29.05 4.22 23.44
C ILE A 81 -29.78 2.88 23.41
N VAL A 82 -29.39 1.96 22.51
CA VAL A 82 -30.01 0.64 22.40
C VAL A 82 -29.86 -0.12 23.73
N VAL A 83 -28.66 -0.14 24.31
CA VAL A 83 -28.41 -0.79 25.60
C VAL A 83 -29.28 -0.18 26.71
N ALA A 84 -29.40 1.15 26.77
CA ALA A 84 -30.24 1.80 27.76
C ALA A 84 -31.71 1.39 27.64
N LEU A 85 -32.25 1.26 26.42
CA LEU A 85 -33.62 0.80 26.19
C LEU A 85 -33.83 -0.64 26.70
N PHE A 86 -32.88 -1.54 26.44
CA PHE A 86 -32.93 -2.91 26.96
C PHE A 86 -32.89 -2.94 28.49
N VAL A 87 -31.98 -2.17 29.10
CA VAL A 87 -31.86 -2.10 30.57
C VAL A 87 -33.17 -1.61 31.18
N VAL A 88 -33.75 -0.52 30.67
CA VAL A 88 -35.03 0.00 31.16
C VAL A 88 -36.15 -1.03 31.01
N GLY A 89 -36.25 -1.68 29.85
CA GLY A 89 -37.26 -2.71 29.59
C GLY A 89 -37.12 -3.92 30.52
N LEU A 90 -35.90 -4.40 30.74
CA LEU A 90 -35.63 -5.52 31.64
C LEU A 90 -35.91 -5.17 33.10
N LEU A 91 -35.56 -3.96 33.54
CA LEU A 91 -35.87 -3.50 34.89
C LEU A 91 -37.38 -3.41 35.12
N ALA A 92 -38.13 -2.85 34.16
CA ALA A 92 -39.59 -2.80 34.24
C ALA A 92 -40.21 -4.20 34.30
N PHE A 93 -39.75 -5.11 33.44
CA PHE A 93 -40.18 -6.51 33.44
C PHE A 93 -39.85 -7.22 34.76
N ALA A 94 -38.65 -7.03 35.30
CA ALA A 94 -38.23 -7.63 36.56
C ALA A 94 -39.05 -7.11 37.75
N VAL A 95 -39.34 -5.80 37.78
CA VAL A 95 -40.21 -5.21 38.82
C VAL A 95 -41.62 -5.79 38.74
N GLU A 96 -42.18 -5.93 37.55
CA GLU A 96 -43.52 -6.51 37.37
C GLU A 96 -43.57 -7.99 37.75
N LEU A 97 -42.53 -8.76 37.39
CA LEU A 97 -42.43 -10.18 37.74
C LEU A 97 -42.22 -10.41 39.25
N HIS A 98 -41.68 -9.44 39.98
CA HIS A 98 -41.39 -9.55 41.41
C HIS A 98 -42.52 -9.08 42.33
N ARG A 99 -43.60 -8.52 41.78
CA ARG A 99 -44.83 -8.20 42.53
C ARG A 99 -45.67 -9.43 42.78
#